data_AF-A0A8H7VUZ7-F1
#
_entry.id   AF-A0A8H7VUZ7-F1
#
_cell.length_a   1.000
_cell.length_b   1.000
_cell.length_c   1.000
_cell.angle_alpha   90.00
_cell.angle_beta   90.00
_cell.angle_gamma   90.00
#
_symmetry.space_group_name_H-M   'P 1'
#
loop_
_entity.id
_entity.type
_entity.pdbx_description
1 polymer ?
#
loop_
_entity_poly.entity_id
_entity_poly.type
_entity_poly.pdbx_seq_one_letter_code
_entity_poly.pdbx_strand_id
1 'polypeptide(L)'
;IQKKFHLIYCCLFLFYNSILNISDPTKPFLLYKNSVFMDPINNHTYMNEIEATDVRQINKREIVSPAQLISFLNITMLPSDPKNEEIYVCRSLSMNDILSIVWKHSNILNDMNVQGLSKWCGARKLELMKATIKRKQDEFNRKISTRILYVVKDQYIESIIKDVVETLPRHQESIRNLKENGHEIIGYIRKSTGEKDDSTRIRLLNQMSTNLKERSLVTKVFASASCDANQPLLARDLKKNTDMLSKITADGGMQDLLTYIRTRDKVCIVVIDFAGLTTNSKDLEQFLRNNPNIVKLIVDKLPHTNSIHVYNSDELLNDQNKLQEFKCRNNTLFQRSLK
;
A
#
# COMPACT_ATOMS: atom_id res chain seq x y z
N ILE A 1 21.44 17.12 36.10
CA ILE A 1 21.62 17.36 34.64
C ILE A 1 21.81 16.04 33.86
N GLN A 2 22.48 15.01 34.39
CA GLN A 2 22.60 13.70 33.73
C GLN A 2 21.32 12.84 33.64
N LYS A 3 20.31 13.03 34.51
CA LYS A 3 19.01 12.31 34.40
C LYS A 3 18.04 12.90 33.36
N LYS A 4 18.29 14.11 32.85
CA LYS A 4 17.45 14.74 31.80
C LYS A 4 17.88 14.36 30.38
N PHE A 5 19.13 13.92 30.19
CA PHE A 5 19.63 13.48 28.89
C PHE A 5 19.17 12.08 28.49
N HIS A 6 18.84 11.22 29.46
CA HIS A 6 18.40 9.85 29.15
C HIS A 6 16.95 9.77 28.63
N LEU A 7 16.08 10.69 29.06
CA LEU A 7 14.70 10.76 28.53
C LEU A 7 14.63 11.32 27.10
N ILE A 8 15.55 12.20 26.71
CA ILE A 8 15.56 12.77 25.36
C ILE A 8 16.04 11.74 24.33
N TYR A 9 17.00 10.88 24.70
CA TYR A 9 17.47 9.80 23.83
C TYR A 9 16.45 8.66 23.67
N CYS A 10 15.65 8.33 24.70
CA CYS A 10 14.60 7.32 24.56
C CYS A 10 13.40 7.79 23.73
N CYS A 11 13.11 9.08 23.67
CA CYS A 11 12.00 9.59 22.85
C CYS A 11 12.36 9.75 21.35
N LEU A 12 13.64 9.91 21.01
CA LEU A 12 14.09 10.03 19.62
C LEU A 12 14.35 8.67 18.93
N PHE A 13 14.55 7.60 19.69
CA PHE A 13 14.80 6.26 19.15
C PHE A 13 13.53 5.54 18.64
N LEU A 14 12.33 6.07 18.93
CA LEU A 14 11.07 5.45 18.51
C LEU A 14 10.62 5.84 17.09
N PHE A 15 11.34 6.73 16.39
CA PHE A 15 10.92 7.21 15.06
C PHE A 15 11.97 7.11 13.95
N TYR A 16 13.24 6.83 14.27
CA TYR A 16 14.30 6.79 13.27
C TYR A 16 15.22 5.58 13.45
N ASN A 17 15.22 4.69 12.45
CA ASN A 17 16.33 3.78 12.24
C ASN A 17 17.43 4.55 11.51
N SER A 18 18.65 4.49 12.00
CA SER A 18 19.83 4.99 11.28
C SER A 18 19.99 4.21 9.97
N ILE A 19 20.52 4.83 8.91
CA ILE A 19 20.76 4.23 7.59
C ILE A 19 22.09 4.71 7.03
N LEU A 20 22.85 3.80 6.40
CA LEU A 20 24.06 4.08 5.64
C LEU A 20 23.74 4.37 4.17
N ASN A 21 24.43 5.35 3.58
CA ASN A 21 24.48 5.57 2.13
C ASN A 21 25.71 4.88 1.55
N ILE A 22 25.53 4.14 0.45
CA ILE A 22 26.60 3.41 -0.26
C ILE A 22 27.75 4.34 -0.70
N SER A 23 27.49 5.64 -0.85
CA SER A 23 28.48 6.61 -1.34
C SER A 23 29.36 7.26 -0.25
N ASP A 24 28.95 7.27 1.02
CA ASP A 24 29.79 7.78 2.13
C ASP A 24 29.36 7.12 3.47
N PRO A 25 30.15 6.17 3.99
CA PRO A 25 29.83 5.47 5.23
C PRO A 25 30.03 6.31 6.51
N THR A 26 30.53 7.54 6.40
CA THR A 26 30.84 8.39 7.57
C THR A 26 29.76 9.43 7.89
N LYS A 27 28.70 9.52 7.09
CA LYS A 27 27.60 10.49 7.28
C LYS A 27 26.23 9.82 7.24
N PRO A 28 25.68 9.37 8.39
CA PRO A 28 24.28 8.94 8.43
C PRO A 28 23.37 10.17 8.23
N PHE A 29 22.41 10.07 7.33
CA PHE A 29 21.32 11.05 7.22
C PHE A 29 19.97 10.37 7.48
N LEU A 30 19.13 11.07 8.22
CA LEU A 30 17.82 10.58 8.63
C LEU A 30 16.86 10.62 7.44
N LEU A 31 16.48 9.44 6.93
CA LEU A 31 15.43 9.32 5.92
C LEU A 31 14.10 8.90 6.55
N TYR A 32 13.00 9.35 5.93
CA TYR A 32 11.67 8.89 6.30
C TYR A 32 11.50 7.42 5.90
N LYS A 33 10.92 6.60 6.79
CA LYS A 33 10.84 5.14 6.62
C LYS A 33 10.19 4.72 5.29
N ASN A 34 9.24 5.49 4.78
CA ASN A 34 8.60 5.23 3.49
C ASN A 34 9.53 5.46 2.29
N SER A 35 10.48 6.40 2.37
CA SER A 35 11.47 6.65 1.31
C SER A 35 12.45 5.48 1.17
N VAL A 36 12.76 4.81 2.27
CA VAL A 36 13.60 3.60 2.33
C VAL A 36 12.92 2.43 1.62
N PHE A 37 11.59 2.28 1.80
CA PHE A 37 10.82 1.23 1.14
C PHE A 37 10.58 1.46 -0.35
N MET A 38 10.65 2.71 -0.82
CA MET A 38 10.45 3.05 -2.23
C MET A 38 11.70 2.78 -3.08
N ASP A 39 12.88 2.74 -2.48
CA ASP A 39 14.15 2.38 -3.13
C ASP A 39 15.04 1.55 -2.19
N PRO A 40 14.72 0.26 -2.01
CA PRO A 40 15.47 -0.64 -1.13
C PRO A 40 16.85 -1.01 -1.67
N ILE A 41 17.20 -0.60 -2.91
CA ILE A 41 18.52 -0.86 -3.51
C ILE A 41 19.55 0.15 -2.98
N ASN A 42 19.12 1.38 -2.68
CA ASN A 42 20.02 2.46 -2.28
C ASN A 42 19.95 2.84 -0.78
N ASN A 43 18.98 2.30 -0.03
CA ASN A 43 18.76 2.67 1.38
C ASN A 43 18.70 1.41 2.29
N HIS A 44 19.63 1.29 3.24
CA HIS A 44 19.71 0.15 4.18
C HIS A 44 19.43 0.54 5.63
N THR A 45 18.44 -0.06 6.29
CA THR A 45 18.25 0.07 7.76
C THR A 45 19.22 -0.77 8.56
N TYR A 46 19.85 -0.20 9.59
CA TYR A 46 20.39 -1.01 10.68
C TYR A 46 19.21 -1.78 11.30
N MET A 47 19.23 -3.11 11.22
CA MET A 47 18.32 -3.93 12.01
C MET A 47 18.93 -4.05 13.40
N ASN A 48 18.20 -3.59 14.42
CA ASN A 48 18.59 -3.77 15.81
C ASN A 48 18.79 -5.28 16.07
N GLU A 49 19.94 -5.64 16.62
CA GLU A 49 20.18 -6.95 17.21
C GLU A 49 19.12 -7.17 18.30
N ILE A 50 18.09 -7.97 18.02
CA ILE A 50 17.15 -8.40 19.05
C ILE A 50 17.72 -9.70 19.61
N GLU A 51 18.22 -9.60 20.84
CA GLU A 51 18.61 -10.74 21.67
C GLU A 51 17.50 -11.79 21.69
N ALA A 52 17.93 -13.05 21.57
CA ALA A 52 17.07 -14.22 21.56
C ALA A 52 16.33 -14.38 22.90
N THR A 53 15.15 -13.77 23.03
CA THR A 53 14.22 -14.05 24.12
C THR A 53 13.22 -15.14 23.73
N ASP A 54 13.44 -16.30 24.36
CA ASP A 54 12.53 -17.37 24.79
C ASP A 54 11.14 -17.49 24.14
N VAL A 55 10.95 -18.61 23.44
CA VAL A 55 9.76 -19.01 22.67
C VAL A 55 8.62 -19.38 23.62
N ARG A 56 7.78 -18.40 23.98
CA ARG A 56 6.47 -18.65 24.59
C ARG A 56 5.36 -18.21 23.63
N GLN A 57 4.67 -19.19 23.07
CA GLN A 57 3.39 -19.10 22.32
C GLN A 57 3.09 -17.72 21.70
N ILE A 58 3.86 -17.36 20.68
CA ILE A 58 3.44 -16.29 19.77
C ILE A 58 2.30 -16.91 18.96
N ASN A 59 1.07 -16.38 19.10
CA ASN A 59 -0.03 -16.69 18.19
C ASN A 59 0.51 -16.61 16.75
N LYS A 60 0.58 -17.75 16.07
CA LYS A 60 1.13 -17.83 14.71
C LYS A 60 0.32 -16.87 13.85
N ARG A 61 0.98 -15.83 13.35
CA ARG A 61 0.32 -14.82 12.52
C ARG A 61 0.18 -15.40 11.12
N GLU A 62 -1.03 -15.42 10.62
CA GLU A 62 -1.32 -16.00 9.30
C GLU A 62 -1.65 -14.91 8.29
N ILE A 63 -1.28 -15.18 7.04
CA ILE A 63 -1.67 -14.34 5.90
C ILE A 63 -3.14 -14.62 5.61
N VAL A 64 -4.00 -13.62 5.85
CA VAL A 64 -5.47 -13.75 5.82
C VAL A 64 -6.13 -13.12 4.59
N SER A 65 -5.40 -12.35 3.78
CA SER A 65 -5.95 -11.72 2.57
C SER A 65 -5.10 -11.92 1.31
N PRO A 66 -5.71 -11.97 0.12
CA PRO A 66 -4.97 -12.08 -1.13
C PRO A 66 -3.94 -10.96 -1.33
N ALA A 67 -4.21 -9.74 -0.85
CA ALA A 67 -3.28 -8.62 -0.95
C ALA A 67 -2.02 -8.84 -0.09
N GLN A 68 -2.19 -9.35 1.14
CA GLN A 68 -1.06 -9.75 1.99
C GLN A 68 -0.26 -10.89 1.34
N LEU A 69 -0.92 -11.87 0.72
CA LEU A 69 -0.23 -12.95 0.02
C LEU A 69 0.59 -12.46 -1.18
N ILE A 70 0.05 -11.52 -1.97
CA ILE A 70 0.79 -10.88 -3.06
C ILE A 70 2.03 -10.17 -2.51
N SER A 71 1.86 -9.37 -1.45
CA SER A 71 2.96 -8.65 -0.80
C SER A 71 4.02 -9.60 -0.27
N PHE A 72 3.62 -10.66 0.44
CA PHE A 72 4.51 -11.71 0.91
C PHE A 72 5.31 -12.36 -0.22
N LEU A 73 4.65 -12.77 -1.31
CA LEU A 73 5.34 -13.41 -2.44
C LEU A 73 6.29 -12.46 -3.17
N ASN A 74 5.92 -11.19 -3.35
CA ASN A 74 6.79 -10.21 -3.97
C ASN A 74 8.00 -9.82 -3.10
N ILE A 75 7.92 -9.95 -1.77
CA ILE A 75 9.05 -9.73 -0.87
C ILE A 75 9.95 -10.98 -0.80
N THR A 76 9.34 -12.16 -0.74
CA THR A 76 10.05 -13.42 -0.48
C THR A 76 10.64 -14.08 -1.71
N MET A 77 10.16 -13.75 -2.91
CA MET A 77 10.54 -14.42 -4.17
C MET A 77 10.81 -13.40 -5.28
N LEU A 78 12.07 -12.98 -5.40
CA LEU A 78 12.48 -11.95 -6.37
C LEU A 78 12.96 -12.57 -7.70
N PRO A 79 12.61 -11.96 -8.85
CA PRO A 79 13.04 -12.44 -10.16
C PRO A 79 14.48 -12.04 -10.52
N SER A 80 15.05 -11.07 -9.80
CA SER A 80 16.37 -10.48 -10.05
C SER A 80 17.17 -10.41 -8.75
N ASP A 81 18.50 -10.34 -8.88
CA ASP A 81 19.42 -10.32 -7.74
C ASP A 81 19.24 -9.06 -6.90
N PRO A 82 18.87 -9.18 -5.60
CA PRO A 82 18.78 -8.03 -4.71
C PRO A 82 20.14 -7.54 -4.18
N LYS A 83 21.26 -8.20 -4.53
CA LYS A 83 22.60 -7.94 -3.98
C LYS A 83 22.64 -8.03 -2.45
N ASN A 84 21.88 -8.97 -1.90
CA ASN A 84 21.77 -9.19 -0.47
C ASN A 84 21.76 -10.69 -0.16
N GLU A 85 22.96 -11.28 -0.16
CA GLU A 85 23.18 -12.70 0.10
C GLU A 85 22.95 -13.09 1.58
N GLU A 86 22.89 -12.10 2.48
CA GLU A 86 22.55 -12.32 3.88
C GLU A 86 21.10 -12.80 4.01
N ILE A 87 20.17 -12.16 3.29
CA ILE A 87 18.74 -12.45 3.39
C ILE A 87 18.28 -13.42 2.30
N TYR A 88 18.82 -13.32 1.08
CA TYR A 88 18.35 -14.06 -0.08
C TYR A 88 19.31 -15.15 -0.51
N VAL A 89 18.75 -16.22 -1.06
CA VAL A 89 19.50 -17.31 -1.71
C VAL A 89 18.89 -17.60 -3.09
N CYS A 90 19.74 -17.70 -4.12
CA CYS A 90 19.30 -18.07 -5.45
C CYS A 90 18.88 -19.55 -5.47
N ARG A 91 17.60 -19.81 -5.77
CA ARG A 91 17.01 -21.15 -5.88
C ARG A 91 16.27 -21.32 -7.20
N SER A 92 16.11 -22.57 -7.62
CA SER A 92 15.37 -22.94 -8.82
C SER A 92 14.06 -23.60 -8.38
N LEU A 93 12.96 -22.85 -8.34
CA LEU A 93 11.68 -23.32 -7.81
C LEU A 93 10.68 -23.65 -8.92
N SER A 94 10.01 -24.78 -8.80
CA SER A 94 8.80 -25.10 -9.56
C SER A 94 7.58 -24.41 -8.95
N MET A 95 6.46 -24.41 -9.68
CA MET A 95 5.18 -23.93 -9.12
C MET A 95 4.68 -24.80 -7.96
N ASN A 96 5.07 -26.08 -7.89
CA ASN A 96 4.79 -26.95 -6.74
C ASN A 96 5.54 -26.48 -5.49
N ASP A 97 6.81 -26.11 -5.64
CA ASP A 97 7.61 -25.63 -4.51
C ASP A 97 7.04 -24.31 -3.97
N ILE A 98 6.65 -23.41 -4.87
CA ILE A 98 6.02 -22.13 -4.51
C ILE A 98 4.69 -22.37 -3.79
N LEU A 99 3.84 -23.26 -4.30
CA LEU A 99 2.56 -23.60 -3.66
C LEU A 99 2.78 -24.19 -2.26
N SER A 100 3.78 -25.06 -2.11
CA SER A 100 4.14 -25.67 -0.82
C SER A 100 4.61 -24.62 0.19
N ILE A 101 5.34 -23.59 -0.25
CA ILE A 101 5.73 -22.47 0.61
C ILE A 101 4.49 -21.66 1.01
N VAL A 102 3.58 -21.37 0.08
CA VAL A 102 2.34 -20.62 0.38
C VAL A 102 1.50 -21.34 1.43
N TRP A 103 1.29 -22.65 1.30
CA TRP A 103 0.49 -23.44 2.25
C TRP A 103 1.06 -23.50 3.66
N LYS A 104 2.37 -23.27 3.85
CA LYS A 104 2.96 -23.21 5.21
C LYS A 104 2.53 -21.98 6.01
N HIS A 105 2.12 -20.92 5.32
CA HIS A 105 1.93 -19.58 5.90
C HIS A 105 0.57 -18.94 5.58
N SER A 106 -0.27 -19.61 4.78
CA SER A 106 -1.60 -19.11 4.40
C SER A 106 -2.55 -20.23 4.03
N ASN A 107 -3.81 -20.07 4.43
CA ASN A 107 -4.93 -20.94 4.03
C ASN A 107 -5.68 -20.45 2.77
N ILE A 108 -5.33 -19.26 2.24
CA ILE A 108 -6.07 -18.58 1.16
C ILE A 108 -6.17 -19.44 -0.11
N LEU A 109 -5.18 -20.30 -0.36
CA LEU A 109 -5.06 -21.11 -1.56
C LEU A 109 -5.11 -22.62 -1.28
N ASN A 110 -5.71 -23.06 -0.17
CA ASN A 110 -5.72 -24.49 0.22
C ASN A 110 -6.30 -25.41 -0.85
N ASP A 111 -7.36 -24.98 -1.53
CA ASP A 111 -8.01 -25.78 -2.58
C ASP A 111 -7.39 -25.57 -3.98
N MET A 112 -6.33 -24.76 -4.07
CA MET A 112 -5.73 -24.38 -5.33
C MET A 112 -4.67 -25.38 -5.76
N ASN A 113 -4.83 -25.96 -6.95
CA ASN A 113 -3.77 -26.74 -7.57
C ASN A 113 -2.70 -25.85 -8.25
N VAL A 114 -1.61 -26.46 -8.68
CA VAL A 114 -0.45 -25.82 -9.34
C VAL A 114 -0.84 -24.97 -10.55
N GLN A 115 -1.77 -25.46 -11.37
CA GLN A 115 -2.21 -24.78 -12.58
C GLN A 115 -3.04 -23.55 -12.22
N GLY A 116 -3.90 -23.68 -11.21
CA GLY A 116 -4.64 -22.60 -10.58
C GLY A 116 -3.69 -21.52 -10.05
N LEU A 117 -2.64 -21.91 -9.32
CA LEU A 117 -1.64 -20.99 -8.80
C LEU A 117 -0.93 -20.24 -9.93
N SER A 118 -0.47 -20.94 -10.97
CA SER A 118 0.19 -20.28 -12.11
C SER A 118 -0.71 -19.27 -12.81
N LYS A 119 -2.00 -19.60 -12.99
CA LYS A 119 -3.00 -18.68 -13.55
C LYS A 119 -3.25 -17.49 -12.62
N TRP A 120 -3.37 -17.73 -11.32
CA TRP A 120 -3.58 -16.72 -10.30
C TRP A 120 -2.41 -15.72 -10.23
N CYS A 121 -1.17 -16.23 -10.24
CA CYS A 121 0.04 -15.41 -10.24
C CYS A 121 0.13 -14.56 -11.53
N GLY A 122 -0.18 -15.16 -12.68
CA GLY A 122 -0.20 -14.44 -13.96
C GLY A 122 -1.26 -13.35 -14.02
N ALA A 123 -2.49 -13.65 -13.59
CA ALA A 123 -3.60 -12.70 -13.57
C ALA A 123 -3.32 -11.48 -12.66
N ARG A 124 -2.59 -11.69 -11.56
CA ARG A 124 -2.18 -10.65 -10.61
C ARG A 124 -0.82 -10.02 -10.93
N LYS A 125 -0.16 -10.46 -12.01
CA LYS A 125 1.13 -9.94 -12.47
C LYS A 125 2.21 -9.97 -11.38
N LEU A 126 2.29 -11.06 -10.61
CA LEU A 126 3.32 -11.19 -9.57
C LEU A 126 4.73 -11.10 -10.17
N GLU A 127 5.67 -10.52 -9.42
CA GLU A 127 7.04 -10.26 -9.90
C GLU A 127 7.79 -11.55 -10.22
N LEU A 128 7.55 -12.63 -9.46
CA LEU A 128 8.10 -13.96 -9.73
C LEU A 128 7.77 -14.48 -11.14
N MET A 129 6.74 -13.96 -11.79
CA MET A 129 6.37 -14.36 -13.16
C MET A 129 7.31 -13.77 -14.22
N LYS A 130 8.13 -12.79 -13.87
CA LYS A 130 9.16 -12.20 -14.74
C LYS A 130 10.49 -12.97 -14.71
N ALA A 131 10.63 -13.93 -13.79
CA ALA A 131 11.86 -14.69 -13.59
C ALA A 131 12.22 -15.58 -14.77
N THR A 132 13.52 -15.80 -14.98
CA THR A 132 14.02 -16.71 -16.01
C THR A 132 13.55 -18.15 -15.75
N ILE A 133 13.05 -18.80 -16.80
CA ILE A 133 12.57 -20.18 -16.74
C ILE A 133 13.68 -21.15 -17.14
N LYS A 134 13.88 -22.20 -16.34
CA LYS A 134 14.75 -23.35 -16.65
C LYS A 134 13.94 -24.64 -16.67
N ARG A 135 14.28 -25.55 -17.59
CA ARG A 135 13.75 -26.92 -17.61
C ARG A 135 14.70 -27.85 -16.87
N LYS A 136 14.16 -28.67 -15.96
CA LYS A 136 14.91 -29.70 -15.23
C LYS A 136 14.18 -31.03 -15.36
N GLN A 137 14.91 -32.13 -15.32
CA GLN A 137 14.32 -33.46 -15.10
C GLN A 137 14.07 -33.64 -13.61
N ASP A 138 12.89 -34.14 -13.26
CA ASP A 138 12.61 -34.61 -11.91
C ASP A 138 13.14 -36.03 -11.67
N GLU A 139 12.96 -36.53 -10.46
CA GLU A 139 13.35 -37.88 -10.04
C GLU A 139 12.65 -38.98 -10.85
N PHE A 140 11.52 -38.66 -11.50
CA PHE A 140 10.75 -39.56 -12.36
C PHE A 140 11.04 -39.35 -13.84
N ASN A 141 12.15 -38.66 -14.17
CA ASN A 141 12.60 -38.36 -15.53
C ASN A 141 11.64 -37.48 -16.36
N ARG A 142 10.69 -36.80 -15.70
CA ARG A 142 9.74 -35.87 -16.31
C ARG A 142 10.37 -34.48 -16.39
N LYS A 143 10.12 -33.77 -17.50
CA LYS A 143 10.62 -32.41 -17.69
C LYS A 143 9.75 -31.40 -16.95
N ILE A 144 10.21 -30.89 -15.82
CA ILE A 144 9.55 -29.85 -15.03
C ILE A 144 10.08 -28.45 -15.41
N SER A 145 9.17 -27.48 -15.42
CA SER A 145 9.51 -26.05 -15.56
C SER A 145 9.76 -25.43 -14.20
N THR A 146 10.91 -24.77 -14.05
CA THR A 146 11.34 -24.09 -12.82
C THR A 146 11.71 -22.65 -13.11
N ARG A 147 11.71 -21.80 -12.08
CA ARG A 147 12.07 -20.38 -12.13
C ARG A 147 13.30 -20.17 -11.27
N ILE A 148 14.25 -19.40 -11.80
CA ILE A 148 15.39 -18.94 -11.01
C ILE A 148 14.92 -17.74 -10.19
N LEU A 149 14.88 -17.88 -8.87
CA LEU A 149 14.36 -16.88 -7.96
C LEU A 149 15.36 -16.66 -6.82
N TYR A 150 15.46 -15.42 -6.36
CA TYR A 150 16.12 -15.08 -5.11
C TYR A 150 15.10 -15.19 -4.00
N VAL A 151 15.26 -16.21 -3.15
CA VAL A 151 14.29 -16.59 -2.14
C VAL A 151 14.83 -16.22 -0.77
N VAL A 152 13.98 -15.63 0.08
CA VAL A 152 14.36 -15.31 1.46
C VAL A 152 14.70 -16.58 2.25
N LYS A 153 15.75 -16.53 3.06
CA LYS A 153 16.11 -17.62 3.99
C LYS A 153 15.06 -17.78 5.08
N ASP A 154 14.80 -19.03 5.46
CA ASP A 154 13.70 -19.42 6.36
C ASP A 154 13.68 -18.62 7.68
N GLN A 155 14.86 -18.27 8.23
CA GLN A 155 14.99 -17.48 9.47
C GLN A 155 14.35 -16.08 9.43
N TYR A 156 14.13 -15.50 8.24
CA TYR A 156 13.53 -14.18 8.08
C TYR A 156 12.04 -14.22 7.71
N ILE A 157 11.49 -15.40 7.39
CA ILE A 157 10.11 -15.55 6.90
C ILE A 157 9.10 -15.06 7.93
N GLU A 158 9.27 -15.45 9.20
CA GLU A 158 8.34 -15.08 10.27
C GLU A 158 8.31 -13.56 10.51
N SER A 159 9.46 -12.89 10.39
CA SER A 159 9.55 -11.42 10.47
C SER A 159 8.81 -10.76 9.29
N ILE A 160 8.96 -11.29 8.08
CA ILE A 160 8.26 -10.76 6.90
C ILE A 160 6.75 -10.93 7.04
N ILE A 161 6.28 -12.09 7.51
CA ILE A 161 4.85 -12.32 7.77
C ILE A 161 4.34 -11.32 8.81
N LYS A 162 5.10 -11.12 9.89
CA LYS A 162 4.79 -10.12 10.91
C LYS A 162 4.59 -8.74 10.29
N ASP A 163 5.53 -8.30 9.45
CA ASP A 163 5.48 -7.00 8.78
C ASP A 163 4.27 -6.87 7.84
N VAL A 164 4.00 -7.89 7.02
CA VAL A 164 2.88 -7.91 6.06
C VAL A 164 1.53 -7.87 6.77
N VAL A 165 1.38 -8.60 7.88
CA VAL A 165 0.12 -8.66 8.65
C VAL A 165 -0.09 -7.38 9.47
N GLU A 166 0.98 -6.78 9.99
CA GLU A 166 0.90 -5.55 10.79
C GLU A 166 0.68 -4.27 9.97
N THR A 167 0.70 -4.30 8.63
CA THR A 167 0.52 -3.08 7.81
C THR A 167 -0.76 -2.33 8.17
N LEU A 168 -1.91 -3.01 8.27
CA LEU A 168 -3.19 -2.37 8.60
C LEU A 168 -3.23 -1.85 10.06
N PRO A 169 -2.87 -2.65 11.09
CA PRO A 169 -2.79 -2.15 12.47
C PRO A 169 -1.88 -0.92 12.63
N ARG A 170 -0.68 -0.93 12.03
CA ARG A 170 0.25 0.20 12.07
C ARG A 170 -0.33 1.44 11.39
N HIS A 171 -1.03 1.26 10.27
CA HIS A 171 -1.73 2.36 9.60
C HIS A 171 -2.82 2.98 10.47
N GLN A 172 -3.69 2.15 11.04
CA GLN A 172 -4.75 2.62 11.92
C GLN A 172 -4.21 3.36 13.14
N GLU A 173 -3.10 2.88 13.71
CA GLU A 173 -2.38 3.58 14.78
C GLU A 173 -1.84 4.93 14.31
N SER A 174 -1.19 4.99 13.15
CA SER A 174 -0.75 6.27 12.57
C SER A 174 -1.92 7.25 12.36
N ILE A 175 -3.09 6.77 11.93
CA ILE A 175 -4.28 7.61 11.77
C ILE A 175 -4.79 8.12 13.14
N ARG A 176 -4.80 7.26 14.17
CA ARG A 176 -5.17 7.66 15.54
C ARG A 176 -4.24 8.76 16.05
N ASN A 177 -2.94 8.60 15.88
CA ASN A 177 -1.96 9.62 16.25
C ASN A 177 -2.19 10.95 15.49
N LEU A 178 -2.57 10.91 14.21
CA LEU A 178 -2.92 12.14 13.48
C LEU A 178 -4.14 12.85 14.09
N LYS A 179 -5.19 12.09 14.44
CA LYS A 179 -6.39 12.63 15.08
C LYS A 179 -6.09 13.25 16.44
N GLU A 180 -5.26 12.59 17.26
CA GLU A 180 -4.81 13.11 18.56
C GLU A 180 -4.02 14.43 18.39
N ASN A 181 -3.28 14.56 17.29
CA ASN A 181 -2.60 15.80 16.90
C ASN A 181 -3.50 16.85 16.24
N GLY A 182 -4.82 16.66 16.30
CA GLY A 182 -5.83 17.61 15.81
C GLY A 182 -6.03 17.61 14.29
N HIS A 183 -5.61 16.56 13.57
CA HIS A 183 -5.88 16.44 12.13
C HIS A 183 -7.29 15.92 11.88
N GLU A 184 -7.97 16.53 10.91
CA GLU A 184 -9.28 16.08 10.43
C GLU A 184 -9.08 15.05 9.30
N ILE A 185 -9.48 13.80 9.54
CA ILE A 185 -9.25 12.69 8.60
C ILE A 185 -10.53 12.41 7.80
N ILE A 186 -10.55 12.80 6.52
CA ILE A 186 -11.71 12.64 5.64
C ILE A 186 -11.40 11.75 4.45
N GLY A 187 -12.41 11.01 3.99
CA GLY A 187 -12.34 10.17 2.80
C GLY A 187 -12.92 10.85 1.58
N TYR A 188 -12.33 10.60 0.41
CA TYR A 188 -12.95 10.90 -0.87
C TYR A 188 -12.98 9.66 -1.76
N ILE A 189 -14.15 9.38 -2.34
CA ILE A 189 -14.38 8.26 -3.25
C ILE A 189 -14.99 8.74 -4.55
N ARG A 190 -14.72 8.02 -5.64
CA ARG A 190 -15.38 8.30 -6.91
C ARG A 190 -15.58 7.07 -7.77
N LYS A 191 -16.49 7.19 -8.74
CA LYS A 191 -16.54 6.29 -9.90
C LYS A 191 -16.49 7.09 -11.20
N SER A 192 -15.85 6.48 -12.19
CA SER A 192 -15.82 7.04 -13.55
C SER A 192 -17.19 6.96 -14.20
N THR A 193 -17.41 7.86 -15.16
CA THR A 193 -18.46 7.73 -16.15
C THR A 193 -18.31 6.38 -16.88
N GLY A 194 -19.41 5.72 -17.21
CA GLY A 194 -19.37 4.43 -17.91
C GLY A 194 -20.65 3.62 -17.80
N GLU A 195 -20.71 2.55 -18.60
CA GLU A 195 -21.90 1.72 -18.87
C GLU A 195 -22.44 0.93 -17.68
N LYS A 196 -21.76 0.95 -16.52
CA LYS A 196 -22.28 0.30 -15.32
C LYS A 196 -23.61 0.91 -14.93
N ASP A 197 -24.56 0.07 -14.56
CA ASP A 197 -25.84 0.50 -14.02
C ASP A 197 -25.67 1.19 -12.66
N ASP A 198 -26.68 1.96 -12.28
CA ASP A 198 -26.64 2.76 -11.06
C ASP A 198 -26.60 1.91 -9.79
N SER A 199 -27.25 0.74 -9.78
CA SER A 199 -27.23 -0.15 -8.60
C SER A 199 -25.83 -0.69 -8.33
N THR A 200 -25.12 -1.13 -9.38
CA THR A 200 -23.73 -1.56 -9.29
C THR A 200 -22.83 -0.40 -8.83
N ARG A 201 -23.03 0.80 -9.38
CA ARG A 201 -22.25 1.99 -9.01
C ARG A 201 -22.43 2.35 -7.53
N ILE A 202 -23.67 2.40 -7.05
CA ILE A 202 -24.01 2.66 -5.65
C ILE A 202 -23.37 1.62 -4.74
N ARG A 203 -23.54 0.32 -5.04
CA ARG A 203 -22.94 -0.77 -4.27
C ARG A 203 -21.43 -0.61 -4.13
N LEU A 204 -20.74 -0.29 -5.22
CA LEU A 204 -19.30 -0.09 -5.20
C LEU A 204 -18.86 1.15 -4.43
N LEU A 205 -19.60 2.26 -4.52
CA LEU A 205 -19.32 3.46 -3.73
C LEU A 205 -19.52 3.20 -2.24
N ASN A 206 -20.59 2.49 -1.86
CA ASN A 206 -20.82 2.09 -0.48
C ASN A 206 -19.71 1.19 0.04
N GLN A 207 -19.27 0.19 -0.73
CA GLN A 207 -18.13 -0.65 -0.35
C GLN A 207 -16.84 0.17 -0.17
N MET A 208 -16.58 1.15 -1.04
CA MET A 208 -15.43 2.04 -0.92
C MET A 208 -15.53 2.93 0.34
N SER A 209 -16.73 3.43 0.66
CA SER A 209 -16.99 4.20 1.89
C SER A 209 -16.72 3.36 3.15
N THR A 210 -17.28 2.14 3.22
CA THR A 210 -17.03 1.19 4.30
C THR A 210 -15.55 0.90 4.47
N ASN A 211 -14.83 0.62 3.37
CA ASN A 211 -13.39 0.37 3.42
C ASN A 211 -12.61 1.54 4.03
N LEU A 212 -12.89 2.79 3.64
CA LEU A 212 -12.20 3.94 4.20
C LEU A 212 -12.52 4.14 5.70
N LYS A 213 -13.76 3.90 6.11
CA LYS A 213 -14.18 4.00 7.52
C LYS A 213 -13.51 2.95 8.39
N GLU A 214 -13.48 1.70 7.94
CA GLU A 214 -12.92 0.59 8.71
C GLU A 214 -11.38 0.61 8.73
N ARG A 215 -10.74 0.86 7.59
CA ARG A 215 -9.27 0.75 7.46
C ARG A 215 -8.54 2.04 7.78
N SER A 216 -9.07 3.15 7.31
CA SER A 216 -8.44 4.46 7.41
C SER A 216 -9.14 5.38 8.42
N LEU A 217 -10.11 4.86 9.17
CA LEU A 217 -10.79 5.54 10.28
C LEU A 217 -11.31 6.94 9.92
N VAL A 218 -11.70 7.17 8.67
CA VAL A 218 -12.20 8.49 8.23
C VAL A 218 -13.47 8.87 8.99
N THR A 219 -13.61 10.15 9.37
CA THR A 219 -14.79 10.68 10.06
C THR A 219 -15.93 10.95 9.08
N LYS A 220 -15.60 11.49 7.91
CA LYS A 220 -16.52 11.81 6.82
C LYS A 220 -16.04 11.22 5.51
N VAL A 221 -16.97 10.88 4.63
CA VAL A 221 -16.67 10.38 3.27
C VAL A 221 -17.44 11.20 2.26
N PHE A 222 -16.75 11.83 1.32
CA PHE A 222 -17.37 12.55 0.21
C PHE A 222 -17.26 11.72 -1.07
N ALA A 223 -18.26 11.80 -1.95
CA ALA A 223 -18.39 10.91 -3.10
C ALA A 223 -18.76 11.63 -4.38
N SER A 224 -17.99 11.42 -5.45
CA SER A 224 -18.40 11.77 -6.82
C SER A 224 -18.82 10.52 -7.56
N ALA A 225 -20.12 10.34 -7.70
CA ALA A 225 -20.67 9.08 -8.20
C ALA A 225 -20.38 8.84 -9.69
N SER A 226 -20.28 9.89 -10.49
CA SER A 226 -19.93 9.81 -11.91
C SER A 226 -19.07 11.01 -12.31
N CYS A 227 -17.75 10.83 -12.41
CA CYS A 227 -16.84 11.88 -12.86
C CYS A 227 -15.56 11.29 -13.48
N ASP A 228 -14.98 11.99 -14.45
CA ASP A 228 -13.74 11.52 -15.06
C ASP A 228 -12.53 11.75 -14.15
N ALA A 229 -11.58 10.83 -14.21
CA ALA A 229 -10.40 10.90 -13.35
C ALA A 229 -9.55 12.16 -13.61
N ASN A 230 -9.53 12.63 -14.85
CA ASN A 230 -8.78 13.82 -15.28
C ASN A 230 -9.61 15.11 -15.19
N GLN A 231 -10.91 15.03 -14.86
CA GLN A 231 -11.77 16.18 -14.70
C GLN A 231 -11.26 17.03 -13.53
N PRO A 232 -11.14 18.38 -13.71
CA PRO A 232 -10.72 19.29 -12.66
C PRO A 232 -11.52 19.11 -11.37
N LEU A 233 -10.83 19.01 -10.23
CA LEU A 233 -11.44 18.74 -8.92
C LEU A 233 -12.51 19.78 -8.58
N LEU A 234 -12.24 21.06 -8.84
CA LEU A 234 -13.18 22.16 -8.58
C LEU A 234 -14.46 22.12 -9.43
N ALA A 235 -14.41 21.45 -10.58
CA ALA A 235 -15.53 21.37 -11.52
C ALA A 235 -16.40 20.11 -11.32
N ARG A 236 -16.07 19.24 -10.37
CA ARG A 236 -16.85 18.02 -10.11
C ARG A 236 -18.11 18.32 -9.33
N ASP A 237 -19.18 17.60 -9.62
CA ASP A 237 -20.46 17.68 -8.90
C ASP A 237 -21.07 19.10 -8.83
N LEU A 238 -20.76 19.99 -9.79
CA LEU A 238 -21.40 21.32 -9.89
C LEU A 238 -22.93 21.19 -10.02
N LYS A 239 -23.39 20.19 -10.78
CA LYS A 239 -24.80 19.78 -10.81
C LYS A 239 -24.97 18.59 -9.85
N LYS A 240 -25.62 18.83 -8.71
CA LYS A 240 -25.86 17.78 -7.72
C LYS A 240 -26.78 16.69 -8.30
N ASN A 241 -26.30 15.45 -8.33
CA ASN A 241 -27.14 14.28 -8.59
C ASN A 241 -27.70 13.77 -7.26
N THR A 242 -28.74 14.44 -6.77
CA THR A 242 -29.33 14.20 -5.44
C THR A 242 -29.92 12.81 -5.28
N ASP A 243 -30.56 12.25 -6.32
CA ASP A 243 -31.14 10.90 -6.25
C ASP A 243 -30.05 9.83 -6.02
N MET A 244 -28.96 9.87 -6.78
CA MET A 244 -27.90 8.88 -6.62
C MET A 244 -27.10 9.10 -5.33
N LEU A 245 -26.80 10.35 -4.97
CA LEU A 245 -26.07 10.67 -3.73
C LEU A 245 -26.83 10.24 -2.48
N SER A 246 -28.17 10.34 -2.47
CA SER A 246 -28.98 9.90 -1.32
C SER A 246 -28.90 8.40 -1.03
N LYS A 247 -28.53 7.58 -2.04
CA LYS A 247 -28.35 6.12 -1.93
C LYS A 247 -26.92 5.72 -1.58
N ILE A 248 -25.99 6.68 -1.58
CA ILE A 248 -24.58 6.46 -1.26
C ILE A 248 -24.35 6.84 0.20
N THR A 249 -23.63 6.00 0.94
CA THR A 249 -23.20 6.28 2.32
C THR A 249 -22.05 7.29 2.31
N ALA A 250 -22.37 8.55 2.03
CA ALA A 250 -21.44 9.67 1.96
C ALA A 250 -22.05 10.94 2.57
N ASP A 251 -21.19 11.83 3.05
CA ASP A 251 -21.50 13.13 3.65
C ASP A 251 -21.72 14.24 2.61
N GLY A 252 -21.62 13.93 1.31
CA GLY A 252 -21.86 14.86 0.21
C GLY A 252 -20.99 14.58 -1.01
N GLY A 253 -21.11 15.46 -2.02
CA GLY A 253 -20.28 15.43 -3.22
C GLY A 253 -18.96 16.20 -3.07
N MET A 254 -18.23 16.38 -4.16
CA MET A 254 -17.02 17.20 -4.18
C MET A 254 -17.28 18.65 -3.76
N GLN A 255 -18.41 19.26 -4.15
CA GLN A 255 -18.73 20.63 -3.74
C GLN A 255 -18.95 20.75 -2.21
N ASP A 256 -19.51 19.72 -1.60
CA ASP A 256 -19.69 19.66 -0.15
C ASP A 256 -18.33 19.45 0.54
N LEU A 257 -17.43 18.63 -0.03
CA LEU A 257 -16.04 18.50 0.42
C LEU A 257 -15.30 19.86 0.38
N LEU A 258 -15.38 20.58 -0.74
CA LEU A 258 -14.74 21.90 -0.90
C LEU A 258 -15.25 22.91 0.13
N THR A 259 -16.54 22.86 0.45
CA THR A 259 -17.13 23.70 1.49
C THR A 259 -16.63 23.28 2.87
N TYR A 260 -16.58 21.97 3.13
CA TYR A 260 -16.12 21.41 4.41
C TYR A 260 -14.68 21.82 4.70
N ILE A 261 -13.75 21.62 3.75
CA ILE A 261 -12.33 21.91 3.95
C ILE A 261 -12.10 23.39 4.25
N ARG A 262 -12.84 24.34 3.66
CA ARG A 262 -12.67 25.78 3.91
C ARG A 262 -12.85 26.19 5.37
N THR A 263 -13.56 25.36 6.15
CA THR A 263 -13.87 25.62 7.57
C THR A 263 -13.03 24.78 8.54
N ARG A 264 -12.04 24.04 8.02
CA ARG A 264 -11.26 23.06 8.78
C ARG A 264 -9.78 23.29 8.56
N ASP A 265 -9.03 23.24 9.66
CA ASP A 265 -7.58 23.24 9.63
C ASP A 265 -7.04 21.81 9.64
N LYS A 266 -5.80 21.64 9.16
CA LYS A 266 -5.06 20.36 9.19
C LYS A 266 -5.85 19.17 8.64
N VAL A 267 -6.39 19.32 7.43
CA VAL A 267 -7.15 18.28 6.75
C VAL A 267 -6.21 17.24 6.13
N CYS A 268 -6.50 15.97 6.38
CA CYS A 268 -5.91 14.82 5.70
C CYS A 268 -6.97 14.18 4.81
N ILE A 269 -6.74 14.12 3.49
CA ILE A 269 -7.66 13.45 2.57
C ILE A 269 -7.16 12.03 2.31
N VAL A 270 -8.02 11.05 2.49
CA VAL A 270 -7.77 9.64 2.22
C VAL A 270 -8.53 9.19 0.98
N VAL A 271 -7.82 8.52 0.05
CA VAL A 271 -8.39 7.90 -1.16
C VAL A 271 -7.86 6.48 -1.32
N ILE A 272 -8.55 5.63 -2.09
CA ILE A 272 -8.18 4.21 -2.25
C ILE A 272 -7.05 4.01 -3.27
N ASP A 273 -7.10 4.75 -4.38
CA ASP A 273 -6.07 4.75 -5.41
C ASP A 273 -5.79 6.18 -5.87
N PHE A 274 -4.64 6.40 -6.50
CA PHE A 274 -4.25 7.71 -7.02
C PHE A 274 -5.33 8.29 -7.93
N ALA A 275 -5.78 7.49 -8.89
CA ALA A 275 -6.84 7.85 -9.82
C ALA A 275 -8.22 7.98 -9.13
N GLY A 276 -8.36 7.60 -7.87
CA GLY A 276 -9.54 7.81 -7.04
C GLY A 276 -9.67 9.26 -6.59
N LEU A 277 -8.56 9.97 -6.45
CA LEU A 277 -8.56 11.43 -6.34
C LEU A 277 -8.59 12.06 -7.74
N THR A 278 -7.50 11.95 -8.49
CA THR A 278 -7.37 12.55 -9.82
C THR A 278 -6.24 11.89 -10.61
N THR A 279 -6.33 11.93 -11.94
CA THR A 279 -5.20 11.63 -12.84
C THR A 279 -4.56 12.87 -13.45
N ASN A 280 -5.10 14.04 -13.14
CA ASN A 280 -4.58 15.31 -13.58
C ASN A 280 -3.66 15.91 -12.49
N SER A 281 -2.36 15.66 -12.62
CA SER A 281 -1.37 16.10 -11.64
C SER A 281 -1.30 17.63 -11.53
N LYS A 282 -1.46 18.37 -12.63
CA LYS A 282 -1.42 19.84 -12.64
C LYS A 282 -2.61 20.42 -11.87
N ASP A 283 -3.78 19.84 -12.06
CA ASP A 283 -4.97 20.21 -11.31
C ASP A 283 -4.85 19.85 -9.81
N LEU A 284 -4.21 18.72 -9.49
CA LEU A 284 -3.90 18.36 -8.10
C LEU A 284 -3.00 19.40 -7.43
N GLU A 285 -1.94 19.82 -8.11
CA GLU A 285 -1.03 20.87 -7.61
C GLU A 285 -1.79 22.17 -7.34
N GLN A 286 -2.58 22.64 -8.31
CA GLN A 286 -3.40 23.85 -8.14
C GLN A 286 -4.41 23.69 -7.01
N PHE A 287 -5.03 22.53 -6.88
CA PHE A 287 -5.97 22.22 -5.82
C PHE A 287 -5.32 22.32 -4.43
N LEU A 288 -4.11 21.78 -4.25
CA LEU A 288 -3.37 21.89 -2.99
C LEU A 288 -2.93 23.32 -2.70
N ARG A 289 -2.44 24.06 -3.71
CA ARG A 289 -2.08 25.49 -3.54
C ARG A 289 -3.27 26.35 -3.12
N ASN A 290 -4.46 26.05 -3.65
CA ASN A 290 -5.69 26.78 -3.32
C ASN A 290 -6.28 26.40 -1.95
N ASN A 291 -5.84 25.28 -1.35
CA ASN A 291 -6.37 24.77 -0.09
C ASN A 291 -5.22 24.39 0.85
N PRO A 292 -4.47 25.38 1.39
CA PRO A 292 -3.27 25.15 2.21
C PRO A 292 -3.59 24.45 3.54
N ASN A 293 -4.86 24.42 3.94
CA ASN A 293 -5.34 23.67 5.10
C ASN A 293 -5.31 22.15 4.88
N ILE A 294 -5.24 21.67 3.63
CA ILE A 294 -4.94 20.26 3.34
C ILE A 294 -3.46 20.05 3.57
N VAL A 295 -3.12 19.32 4.62
CA VAL A 295 -1.71 19.09 5.02
C VAL A 295 -1.20 17.73 4.56
N LYS A 296 -2.08 16.75 4.35
CA LYS A 296 -1.71 15.41 3.92
C LYS A 296 -2.67 14.78 2.93
N LEU A 297 -2.13 13.96 2.04
CA LEU A 297 -2.88 13.05 1.17
C LEU A 297 -2.48 11.61 1.46
N ILE A 298 -3.44 10.74 1.72
CA ILE A 298 -3.21 9.32 2.01
C ILE A 298 -3.85 8.48 0.93
N VAL A 299 -3.07 7.58 0.33
CA VAL A 299 -3.54 6.63 -0.69
C VAL A 299 -3.53 5.22 -0.10
N ASP A 300 -4.69 4.76 0.34
CA ASP A 300 -4.94 3.46 0.98
C ASP A 300 -5.15 2.36 -0.08
N LYS A 301 -4.04 1.77 -0.53
CA LYS A 301 -4.06 0.61 -1.43
C LYS A 301 -4.02 -0.72 -0.69
N LEU A 302 -4.28 -0.77 0.62
CA LEU A 302 -4.32 -2.01 1.39
C LEU A 302 -5.16 -3.12 0.71
N PRO A 303 -6.40 -2.86 0.23
CA PRO A 303 -7.20 -3.89 -0.43
C PRO A 303 -6.57 -4.51 -1.69
N HIS A 304 -5.63 -3.82 -2.33
CA HIS A 304 -5.10 -4.20 -3.64
C HIS A 304 -3.67 -4.71 -3.57
N THR A 305 -2.83 -4.01 -2.81
CA THR A 305 -1.38 -4.23 -2.79
C THR A 305 -0.81 -4.30 -1.38
N ASN A 306 -1.64 -4.24 -0.35
CA ASN A 306 -1.20 -4.19 1.05
C ASN A 306 -0.20 -3.04 1.32
N SER A 307 -0.38 -1.91 0.65
CA SER A 307 0.52 -0.76 0.71
C SER A 307 -0.24 0.54 0.94
N ILE A 308 0.42 1.52 1.56
CA ILE A 308 -0.15 2.84 1.84
C ILE A 308 0.88 3.90 1.47
N HIS A 309 0.43 4.95 0.80
CA HIS A 309 1.27 6.11 0.49
C HIS A 309 0.77 7.31 1.28
N VAL A 310 1.69 8.00 1.97
CA VAL A 310 1.37 9.18 2.78
C VAL A 310 2.15 10.37 2.26
N TYR A 311 1.41 11.25 1.61
CA TYR A 311 1.67 12.58 1.11
C TYR A 311 1.73 13.66 2.17
N ASN A 312 2.82 14.41 2.38
CA ASN A 312 2.66 15.79 2.86
C ASN A 312 2.32 16.70 1.67
N SER A 313 1.48 17.72 1.85
CA SER A 313 1.14 18.63 0.76
C SER A 313 2.35 19.39 0.24
N ASP A 314 3.22 19.87 1.12
CA ASP A 314 4.47 20.55 0.72
C ASP A 314 5.40 19.64 -0.07
N GLU A 315 5.43 18.35 0.25
CA GLU A 315 6.22 17.37 -0.48
C GLU A 315 5.70 17.21 -1.92
N LEU A 316 4.39 17.13 -2.11
CA LEU A 316 3.78 17.06 -3.46
C LEU A 316 3.95 18.35 -4.26
N LEU A 317 3.98 19.50 -3.60
CA LEU A 317 4.17 20.80 -4.25
C LEU A 317 5.63 21.07 -4.66
N ASN A 318 6.59 20.39 -4.03
CA ASN A 318 8.02 20.58 -4.28
C ASN A 318 8.67 19.41 -5.05
N ASP A 319 8.07 18.22 -5.06
CA ASP A 319 8.59 17.02 -5.73
C ASP A 319 7.69 16.59 -6.89
N GLN A 320 8.11 16.96 -8.10
CA GLN A 320 7.35 16.68 -9.31
C GLN A 320 7.21 15.17 -9.60
N ASN A 321 8.17 14.34 -9.14
CA ASN A 321 8.13 12.89 -9.36
C ASN A 321 7.00 12.24 -8.58
N LYS A 322 6.80 12.66 -7.32
CA LYS A 322 5.67 12.18 -6.48
C LYS A 322 4.33 12.63 -7.07
N LEU A 323 4.27 13.85 -7.58
CA LEU A 323 3.08 14.34 -8.27
C LEU A 323 2.80 13.55 -9.57
N GLN A 324 3.83 13.04 -10.25
CA GLN A 324 3.65 12.18 -11.43
C GLN A 324 3.01 10.82 -11.10
N GLU A 325 3.09 10.33 -9.86
CA GLU A 325 2.42 9.07 -9.48
C GLU A 325 0.90 9.14 -9.69
N PHE A 326 0.34 10.35 -9.60
CA PHE A 326 -1.07 10.60 -9.89
C PHE A 326 -1.39 10.51 -11.38
N LYS A 327 -0.41 10.67 -12.28
CA LYS A 327 -0.60 10.40 -13.72
C LYS A 327 -0.62 8.89 -13.98
N CYS A 328 -1.70 8.23 -13.55
CA CYS A 328 -1.96 6.82 -13.85
C CYS A 328 -2.34 6.63 -15.33
N ARG A 329 -1.40 6.87 -16.25
CA ARG A 329 -1.47 6.38 -17.64
C ARG A 329 -0.69 5.08 -17.73
N ASN A 330 -1.23 4.03 -17.14
CA ASN A 330 -0.83 2.67 -17.48
C ASN A 330 -2.08 1.79 -17.46
N ASN A 331 -2.26 1.00 -18.53
CA ASN A 331 -3.35 0.06 -18.80
C ASN A 331 -3.49 -1.09 -17.78
N THR A 332 -3.08 -0.90 -16.53
CA THR A 332 -3.38 -1.82 -15.44
C THR A 332 -4.79 -1.55 -14.93
N LEU A 333 -5.75 -2.12 -15.66
CA LEU A 333 -7.09 -2.46 -15.20
C LEU A 333 -6.99 -3.36 -13.97
N PHE A 334 -6.68 -2.82 -12.80
CA PHE A 334 -7.17 -3.41 -11.57
C PHE A 334 -8.65 -3.08 -11.53
N GLN A 335 -9.47 -4.06 -11.91
CA GLN A 335 -10.91 -3.96 -11.78
C GLN A 335 -11.21 -3.62 -10.31
N ARG A 336 -11.69 -2.39 -10.08
CA ARG A 336 -11.92 -1.74 -8.77
C ARG A 336 -13.04 -2.39 -7.93
N SER A 337 -13.29 -3.67 -8.18
CA SER A 337 -14.32 -4.50 -7.61
C SER A 337 -13.90 -5.94 -7.86
N LEU A 338 -13.47 -6.64 -6.80
CA LEU A 338 -13.53 -8.10 -6.80
C LEU A 338 -15.00 -8.47 -7.11
N LYS A 339 -15.18 -9.37 -8.07
CA LYS A 339 -16.47 -10.04 -8.27
C LYS A 339 -16.81 -10.82 -7.02
#